data_AF-A0A822AKW6-F1
#
_entry.id   AF-A0A822AKW6-F1
#
_cell.length_a   1.000
_cell.length_b   1.000
_cell.length_c   1.000
_cell.angle_alpha   90.00
_cell.angle_beta   90.00
_cell.angle_gamma   90.00
#
_symmetry.space_group_name_H-M   'P 1'
#
loop_
_entity.id
_entity.type
_entity.pdbx_description
1 polymer ?
#
loop_
_entity_poly.entity_id
_entity_poly.type
_entity_poly.pdbx_seq_one_letter_code
_entity_poly.pdbx_strand_id
1 'polypeptide(L)' 'MSPSVLLPYIYGLDLSKNEFGNKQQFPVSLQEMCNLRWLELNRTNVSRLPEFVGKLKSLERLSLAHNNLPDV' A
#
# COMPACT_ATOMS: atom_id res chain seq x y z
N MET A 1 2.98 13.52 -19.51
CA MET A 1 3.24 13.26 -18.09
C MET A 1 1.95 13.54 -17.35
N SER A 2 1.17 12.50 -17.05
CA SER A 2 -0.05 12.66 -16.26
C SER A 2 0.36 13.06 -14.85
N PRO A 3 -0.28 14.06 -14.22
CA PRO A 3 -0.03 14.37 -12.83
C PRO A 3 -0.38 13.11 -12.04
N SER A 4 0.62 12.49 -11.42
CA SER A 4 0.44 11.48 -10.40
C SER A 4 -0.55 12.08 -9.41
N VAL A 5 -1.78 11.56 -9.38
CA VAL A 5 -2.87 12.15 -8.59
C VAL A 5 -2.55 11.91 -7.12
N LEU A 6 -1.72 12.80 -6.57
CA LEU A 6 -1.47 12.97 -5.16
C LEU A 6 -2.78 13.42 -4.54
N LEU A 7 -3.32 12.60 -3.64
CA LEU A 7 -4.51 12.93 -2.85
C LEU A 7 -4.04 13.22 -1.41
N PRO A 8 -3.48 14.42 -1.15
CA PRO A 8 -2.78 14.75 0.10
C PRO A 8 -3.68 14.73 1.35
N TYR A 9 -5.00 14.68 1.14
CA TYR A 9 -6.02 14.66 2.19
C TYR A 9 -6.55 13.24 2.49
N ILE A 10 -6.00 12.20 1.86
CA ILE A 10 -6.41 10.82 2.16
C ILE A 10 -5.77 10.36 3.47
N TYR A 11 -6.63 10.00 4.41
CA TYR A 11 -6.25 9.34 5.67
C TYR A 11 -6.36 7.82 5.60
N GLY A 12 -7.02 7.30 4.57
CA GLY A 12 -7.43 5.91 4.52
C GLY A 12 -7.58 5.40 3.11
N LEU A 13 -6.94 4.27 2.81
CA LEU A 13 -6.94 3.72 1.47
C LEU A 13 -7.17 2.22 1.51
N ASP A 14 -8.23 1.78 0.83
CA ASP A 14 -8.49 0.37 0.58
C ASP A 14 -8.11 0.01 -0.86
N LEU A 15 -7.12 -0.85 -1.00
CA LEU A 15 -6.69 -1.43 -2.27
C LEU A 15 -6.90 -2.95 -2.29
N SER A 16 -7.73 -3.48 -1.41
CA SER A 16 -8.04 -4.91 -1.36
C SER A 16 -8.59 -5.42 -2.69
N LYS A 17 -8.33 -6.68 -3.01
CA LYS A 17 -8.76 -7.36 -4.26
C LYS A 17 -8.18 -6.76 -5.55
N ASN A 18 -7.07 -6.02 -5.47
CA ASN A 18 -6.24 -5.67 -6.62
C ASN A 18 -5.10 -6.68 -6.80
N GLU A 19 -4.45 -6.70 -7.95
CA GLU A 19 -3.32 -7.59 -8.19
C GLU A 19 -1.99 -6.86 -7.97
N PHE A 20 -1.34 -7.11 -6.82
CA PHE A 20 -0.03 -6.55 -6.45
C PHE A 20 1.03 -7.64 -6.20
N GLY A 21 0.84 -8.82 -6.76
CA GLY A 21 1.69 -9.98 -6.50
C GLY A 21 3.16 -9.79 -6.88
N ASN A 22 3.46 -8.80 -7.72
CA ASN A 22 4.82 -8.35 -7.98
C ASN A 22 5.03 -6.88 -7.51
N LYS A 23 6.27 -6.55 -7.10
CA LYS A 23 6.65 -5.20 -6.65
C LYS A 23 6.36 -4.09 -7.69
N GLN A 24 6.29 -4.42 -8.97
CA GLN A 24 6.10 -3.44 -10.06
C GLN A 24 4.66 -2.89 -10.12
N GLN A 25 3.70 -3.57 -9.50
CA GLN A 25 2.29 -3.16 -9.48
C GLN A 25 1.95 -2.21 -8.33
N PHE A 26 2.81 -2.07 -7.32
CA PHE A 26 2.56 -1.10 -6.24
C PHE A 26 2.75 0.33 -6.76
N PRO A 27 1.75 1.22 -6.61
CA PRO A 27 1.89 2.59 -7.07
C PRO A 27 2.94 3.32 -6.24
N VAL A 28 4.04 3.73 -6.89
CA VAL A 28 5.15 4.43 -6.22
C VAL A 28 4.69 5.72 -5.54
N SER A 29 3.63 6.35 -6.04
CA SER A 29 3.01 7.54 -5.45
C SER A 29 2.46 7.32 -4.03
N LEU A 30 2.22 6.07 -3.60
CA LEU A 30 1.86 5.77 -2.21
C LEU A 30 2.93 6.27 -1.23
N GLN A 31 4.20 6.30 -1.64
CA GLN A 31 5.29 6.80 -0.79
C GLN A 31 5.11 8.26 -0.37
N GLU A 32 4.34 9.04 -1.14
CA GLU A 32 4.13 10.47 -0.93
C GLU A 32 2.87 10.74 -0.08
N MET A 33 2.09 9.71 0.23
CA MET A 33 0.87 9.81 1.04
C MET A 33 1.21 9.88 2.55
N CYS A 34 1.96 10.91 2.95
CA CYS A 34 2.48 11.08 4.31
C CYS A 34 1.40 11.17 5.40
N ASN A 35 0.15 11.47 5.04
CA ASN A 35 -0.99 11.57 5.96
C ASN A 35 -1.81 10.27 6.07
N LEU A 36 -1.45 9.23 5.32
CA LEU A 36 -2.18 7.97 5.31
C LEU A 36 -2.06 7.29 6.69
N ARG A 37 -3.21 7.00 7.30
CA ARG A 37 -3.32 6.36 8.63
C ARG A 37 -3.70 4.90 8.55
N TRP A 38 -4.47 4.49 7.54
CA TRP A 38 -4.79 3.09 7.34
C TRP A 38 -4.68 2.67 5.88
N LEU A 39 -4.14 1.47 5.67
CA LEU A 39 -3.95 0.84 4.36
C LEU A 39 -4.45 -0.60 4.42
N GLU A 40 -5.44 -0.91 3.60
CA GLU A 40 -5.99 -2.26 3.45
C GLU A 40 -5.49 -2.86 2.12
N LEU A 41 -4.83 -4.01 2.20
CA LEU A 41 -4.26 -4.73 1.06
C LEU A 41 -4.72 -6.19 1.05
N ASN A 42 -5.95 -6.44 1.49
CA ASN A 42 -6.46 -7.80 1.65
C ASN A 42 -6.66 -8.47 0.28
N ARG A 43 -6.27 -9.74 0.14
CA ARG A 43 -6.41 -10.51 -1.12
C ARG A 43 -5.77 -9.80 -2.31
N THR A 44 -4.52 -9.35 -2.15
CA THR A 44 -3.77 -8.67 -3.21
C THR A 44 -2.62 -9.48 -3.82
N ASN A 45 -2.52 -10.76 -3.45
CA ASN A 45 -1.46 -11.70 -3.84
C ASN A 45 -0.04 -11.23 -3.47
N VAL A 46 0.09 -10.25 -2.58
CA VAL A 46 1.39 -9.69 -2.20
C VAL A 46 2.23 -10.75 -1.50
N SER A 47 3.43 -10.97 -2.01
CA SER A 47 4.44 -11.85 -1.40
C SER A 47 5.49 -11.07 -0.60
N ARG A 48 5.68 -9.79 -0.93
CA ARG A 48 6.58 -8.88 -0.21
C ARG A 48 6.10 -7.45 -0.37
N LEU A 49 6.09 -6.69 0.72
CA LEU A 49 5.80 -5.26 0.66
C LEU A 49 6.99 -4.45 0.11
N PRO A 50 6.73 -3.37 -0.63
CA PRO A 50 7.76 -2.39 -0.97
C PRO A 50 8.38 -1.76 0.27
N GLU A 51 9.68 -1.43 0.21
CA GLU A 51 10.38 -0.79 1.34
C GLU A 51 9.80 0.57 1.73
N PHE A 52 9.15 1.27 0.79
CA PHE A 52 8.51 2.55 1.09
C PHE A 52 7.33 2.40 2.06
N VAL A 53 6.71 1.21 2.19
CA VAL A 53 5.60 1.01 3.14
C VAL A 53 6.08 1.26 4.58
N GLY A 54 7.32 0.90 4.90
CA GLY A 54 7.96 1.23 6.17
C GLY A 54 8.29 2.72 6.36
N LYS A 55 8.17 3.54 5.31
CA LYS A 55 8.39 5.00 5.36
C LYS A 55 7.09 5.79 5.57
N LEU A 56 5.92 5.13 5.57
CA LEU A 56 4.62 5.76 5.82
C LEU A 56 4.48 6.10 7.31
N LYS A 57 5.04 7.25 7.72
CA LYS A 57 5.21 7.63 9.14
C LYS A 57 3.90 7.78 9.93
N SER A 58 2.81 8.09 9.26
CA SER A 58 1.50 8.28 9.89
C SER A 58 0.64 7.00 9.88
N LEU A 59 1.16 5.88 9.35
CA LEU A 59 0.38 4.66 9.20
C LEU A 59 0.18 3.99 10.57
N GLU A 60 -1.08 3.98 11.01
CA GLU A 60 -1.53 3.41 12.28
C GLU A 60 -2.07 1.98 12.09
N ARG A 61 -2.58 1.64 10.90
CA ARG A 61 -3.15 0.32 10.57
C ARG A 61 -2.72 -0.15 9.19
N LEU A 62 -2.23 -1.39 9.13
CA LEU A 62 -1.94 -2.09 7.88
C LEU A 62 -2.57 -3.48 7.94
N SER A 63 -3.47 -3.78 7.00
CA SER A 63 -4.03 -5.12 6.87
C SER A 63 -3.49 -5.81 5.62
N LEU A 64 -3.05 -7.05 5.80
CA LEU A 64 -2.48 -7.90 4.76
C LEU A 64 -3.18 -9.26 4.71
N ALA A 65 -4.44 -9.33 5.16
CA ALA A 65 -5.16 -10.59 5.28
C ALA A 65 -5.29 -11.28 3.91
N HIS A 66 -5.14 -12.60 3.91
CA HIS A 66 -5.27 -13.42 2.70
C HIS A 66 -4.31 -13.02 1.57
N ASN A 67 -3.03 -12.80 1.90
CA ASN A 67 -1.95 -12.61 0.93
C ASN A 67 -0.99 -13.80 0.94
N ASN A 68 0.00 -13.77 0.05
CA ASN A 68 1.01 -14.82 -0.11
C ASN A 68 2.31 -14.47 0.64
N LEU A 69 2.17 -13.86 1.82
CA LEU A 69 3.32 -13.49 2.63
C LEU A 69 3.99 -14.76 3.18
N PRO A 70 5.32 -14.87 3.12
CA PRO A 70 6.02 -15.98 3.75
C PRO A 70 5.79 -15.95 5.27
N ASP A 71 5.73 -17.12 5.89
CA ASP A 71 5.84 -17.23 7.35
C ASP A 71 7.18 -16.62 7.78
N VAL A 72 7.11 -15.76 8.80
CA VAL A 72 8.25 -15.03 9.38
C VAL A 72 8.76 -15.69 10.65
#